data_AF-A0AAV9ZRL4-F1
#
_entry.id   AF-A0AAV9ZRL4-F1
#
_cell.length_a   1.000
_cell.length_b   1.000
_cell.length_c   1.000
_cell.angle_alpha   90.00
_cell.angle_beta   90.00
_cell.angle_gamma   90.00
#
_symmetry.space_group_name_H-M   'P 1'
#
loop_
_entity.id
_entity.type
_entity.pdbx_description
1 polymer ?
#
loop_
_entity_poly.entity_id
_entity_poly.type
_entity_poly.pdbx_seq_one_letter_code
_entity_poly.pdbx_strand_id
1 'polypeptide(L)'
;VSTDYPCGFCGMSSTMGGRCVIFIRSGKAISTCSEGYDFQMAAASKSSLSKPCTNVPVGCSLCSDTHWKYNMQAHLCDAHPNWKLTVSDQVRAVFEPRITITRSEERALGVPDMPPT
;
A
#
# COMPACT_ATOMS: atom_id res chain seq x y z
N VAL A 1 17.26 2.69 5.08
CA VAL A 1 15.83 2.55 4.71
C VAL A 1 15.50 1.07 4.73
N SER A 2 14.52 0.64 5.53
CA SER A 2 14.10 -0.76 5.55
C SER A 2 13.59 -1.14 4.16
N THR A 3 14.02 -2.29 3.64
CA THR A 3 13.52 -2.81 2.35
C THR A 3 12.56 -3.97 2.56
N ASP A 4 12.15 -4.22 3.79
CA ASP A 4 11.29 -5.34 4.15
C ASP A 4 9.81 -4.97 4.00
N TYR A 5 9.40 -4.70 2.76
CA TYR A 5 7.99 -4.51 2.42
C TYR A 5 7.45 -5.82 1.82
N PRO A 6 6.50 -6.50 2.48
CA PRO A 6 5.90 -7.74 1.96
C PRO A 6 5.22 -7.54 0.61
N CYS A 7 5.35 -8.52 -0.27
CA CYS A 7 4.61 -8.50 -1.54
C CYS A 7 3.10 -8.69 -1.31
N GLY A 8 2.26 -7.85 -1.92
CA GLY A 8 0.80 -8.00 -1.88
C GLY A 8 0.25 -9.21 -2.64
N PHE A 9 1.08 -9.95 -3.39
CA PHE A 9 0.70 -11.21 -4.04
C PHE A 9 1.12 -12.43 -3.22
N CYS A 10 2.42 -12.62 -2.99
CA CYS A 10 2.95 -13.82 -2.33
C CYS A 10 3.26 -13.65 -0.83
N GLY A 11 3.15 -12.44 -0.27
CA GLY A 11 3.47 -12.15 1.12
C GLY A 11 4.96 -12.18 1.48
N MET A 12 5.83 -12.59 0.56
CA MET A 12 7.27 -12.69 0.83
C MET A 12 7.93 -11.31 0.95
N SER A 13 8.90 -11.23 1.87
CA SER A 13 9.77 -10.07 2.02
C SER A 13 10.63 -9.86 0.78
N SER A 14 10.83 -8.59 0.41
CA SER A 14 11.75 -8.21 -0.66
C SER A 14 13.23 -8.54 -0.33
N THR A 15 13.55 -8.88 0.93
CA THR A 15 14.91 -9.21 1.40
C THR A 15 15.20 -10.71 1.48
N MET A 16 14.16 -11.56 1.64
CA MET A 16 14.28 -13.02 1.90
C MET A 16 14.09 -13.89 0.63
N GLY A 17 14.70 -13.52 -0.51
CA GLY A 17 14.86 -14.45 -1.64
C GLY A 17 14.01 -14.22 -2.90
N GLY A 18 13.32 -13.08 -3.02
CA GLY A 18 12.73 -12.66 -4.29
C GLY A 18 12.34 -11.20 -4.24
N ARG A 19 13.08 -10.32 -4.94
CA ARG A 19 12.73 -8.90 -5.06
C ARG A 19 11.46 -8.77 -5.91
N CYS A 20 10.30 -8.92 -5.27
CA CYS A 20 9.02 -8.64 -5.89
C CYS A 20 8.91 -7.13 -6.08
N VAL A 21 9.21 -6.66 -7.28
CA VAL A 21 9.07 -5.26 -7.65
C VAL A 21 7.63 -5.03 -8.09
N ILE A 22 7.09 -3.86 -7.76
CA ILE A 22 5.76 -3.42 -8.17
C ILE A 22 5.85 -1.99 -8.71
N PHE A 23 5.21 -1.73 -9.84
CA PHE A 23 5.11 -0.39 -10.42
C PHE A 23 3.76 -0.21 -11.13
N ILE A 24 3.36 1.05 -11.33
CA ILE A 24 2.12 1.39 -12.01
C ILE A 24 2.45 1.88 -13.42
N ARG A 25 1.86 1.24 -14.44
CA ARG A 25 1.98 1.67 -15.84
C ARG A 25 0.60 1.77 -16.47
N SER A 26 0.24 2.95 -16.97
CA SER A 26 -1.04 3.21 -17.63
C SER A 26 -2.26 2.74 -16.80
N GLY A 27 -2.22 2.96 -15.49
CA GLY A 27 -3.29 2.57 -14.57
C GLY A 27 -3.34 1.07 -14.22
N LYS A 28 -2.35 0.28 -14.65
CA LYS A 28 -2.21 -1.14 -14.32
C LYS A 28 -1.06 -1.39 -13.36
N ALA A 29 -1.25 -2.37 -12.48
CA ALA A 29 -0.21 -2.90 -11.62
C ALA A 29 0.67 -3.85 -12.44
N ILE A 30 1.98 -3.62 -12.44
CA ILE A 30 2.96 -4.52 -13.07
C ILE A 30 3.90 -5.02 -11.99
N SER A 31 4.03 -6.34 -11.87
CA SER A 31 4.87 -6.97 -10.86
C SER A 31 5.79 -8.03 -11.44
N THR A 32 6.93 -8.23 -10.79
CA THR A 32 7.86 -9.34 -11.06
C THR A 32 7.56 -10.60 -10.24
N CYS A 33 6.50 -10.60 -9.41
CA CYS A 33 6.12 -11.74 -8.58
C CYS A 33 5.57 -12.89 -9.45
N SER A 34 6.02 -14.13 -9.19
CA SER A 34 5.51 -15.35 -9.87
C SER A 34 4.04 -15.62 -9.60
N GLU A 35 3.57 -15.25 -8.41
CA GLU A 35 2.17 -15.37 -7.98
C GLU A 35 1.33 -14.14 -8.39
N GLY A 36 1.91 -13.24 -9.18
CA GLY A 36 1.24 -12.05 -9.68
C GLY A 36 0.11 -12.40 -10.64
N TYR A 37 -1.02 -11.72 -10.49
CA TYR A 37 -2.15 -11.82 -11.42
C TYR A 37 -2.66 -10.43 -11.79
N ASP A 38 -3.30 -10.34 -12.96
CA ASP A 38 -3.91 -9.11 -13.44
C ASP A 38 -5.20 -8.80 -12.69
N PHE A 39 -5.34 -7.56 -12.23
CA PHE A 39 -6.58 -7.07 -11.64
C PHE A 39 -6.85 -5.62 -12.04
N GLN A 40 -8.13 -5.25 -11.99
CA GLN A 40 -8.56 -3.87 -12.25
C GLN A 40 -8.28 -3.01 -11.02
N MET A 41 -7.21 -2.21 -11.04
CA MET A 41 -6.81 -1.36 -9.91
C MET A 41 -7.93 -0.46 -9.42
N ALA A 42 -8.70 0.15 -10.33
CA ALA A 42 -9.81 1.05 -9.97
C ALA A 42 -10.97 0.34 -9.27
N ALA A 43 -11.15 -0.96 -9.52
CA ALA A 43 -12.13 -1.78 -8.82
C ALA A 43 -11.57 -2.26 -7.48
N ALA A 44 -10.31 -2.70 -7.45
CA ALA A 44 -9.64 -3.16 -6.24
C ALA A 44 -9.35 -2.04 -5.24
N SER A 45 -9.29 -0.77 -5.66
CA SER A 45 -9.12 0.37 -4.76
C SER A 45 -10.39 0.75 -3.99
N LYS A 46 -11.50 0.03 -4.19
CA LYS A 46 -12.79 0.31 -3.57
C LYS A 46 -13.18 -0.86 -2.68
N SER A 47 -13.37 -0.59 -1.40
CA SER A 47 -13.83 -1.60 -0.45
C SER A 47 -15.32 -1.90 -0.69
N SER A 48 -15.68 -3.18 -0.63
CA SER A 48 -17.06 -3.63 -0.65
C SER A 48 -17.27 -4.77 0.36
N LEU A 49 -18.53 -5.09 0.66
CA LEU A 49 -18.86 -6.19 1.59
C LEU A 49 -18.26 -7.53 1.16
N SER A 50 -18.20 -7.81 -0.15
CA SER A 50 -17.64 -9.06 -0.68
C SER A 50 -16.14 -8.98 -0.97
N LYS A 51 -15.58 -7.77 -1.09
CA LYS A 51 -14.17 -7.52 -1.38
C LYS A 51 -13.68 -6.35 -0.53
N PRO A 52 -13.40 -6.59 0.77
CA PRO A 52 -13.05 -5.51 1.68
C PRO A 52 -11.63 -4.98 1.48
N CYS A 53 -10.72 -5.82 0.97
CA CYS A 53 -9.32 -5.50 0.73
C CYS A 53 -9.16 -4.41 -0.34
N THR A 54 -8.52 -3.30 0.00
CA THR A 54 -8.13 -2.25 -0.95
C THR A 54 -6.63 -2.17 -1.18
N ASN A 55 -5.91 -3.26 -0.91
CA ASN A 55 -4.46 -3.34 -1.05
C ASN A 55 -4.03 -3.28 -2.52
N VAL A 56 -3.89 -2.07 -3.05
CA VAL A 56 -3.41 -1.82 -4.41
C VAL A 56 -2.07 -1.10 -4.37
N PRO A 57 -1.26 -1.17 -5.44
CA PRO A 57 -0.05 -0.35 -5.55
C PRO A 57 -0.40 1.14 -5.57
N VAL A 58 0.36 1.93 -4.82
CA VAL A 58 0.25 3.38 -4.72
C VAL A 58 1.65 3.96 -4.94
N GLY A 59 1.77 4.93 -5.85
CA GLY A 59 2.99 5.71 -6.01
C GLY A 59 3.17 6.68 -4.86
N CYS A 60 4.37 6.78 -4.31
CA CYS A 60 4.68 7.76 -3.27
C CYS A 60 4.65 9.18 -3.85
N SER A 61 4.05 10.13 -3.12
CA SER A 61 4.04 11.55 -3.55
C SER A 61 5.34 12.30 -3.24
N LEU A 62 6.29 11.66 -2.56
CA LEU A 62 7.55 12.26 -2.08
C LEU A 62 8.79 11.72 -2.79
N CYS A 63 8.67 10.58 -3.48
CA CYS A 63 9.76 9.93 -4.20
C CYS A 63 9.22 9.15 -5.41
N SER A 64 10.09 8.47 -6.15
CA SER A 64 9.72 7.70 -7.34
C SER A 64 9.18 6.29 -7.05
N ASP A 65 9.11 5.89 -5.78
CA ASP A 65 8.82 4.51 -5.41
C ASP A 65 7.31 4.19 -5.43
N THR A 66 7.01 2.93 -5.66
CA THR A 66 5.64 2.39 -5.61
C THR A 66 5.59 1.29 -4.57
N HIS A 67 4.61 1.37 -3.67
CA HIS A 67 4.40 0.38 -2.61
C HIS A 67 2.94 -0.06 -2.59
N TRP A 68 2.69 -1.27 -2.10
CA TRP A 68 1.36 -1.70 -1.71
C TRP A 68 0.77 -0.73 -0.69
N LYS A 69 -0.53 -0.42 -0.79
CA LYS A 69 -1.25 0.50 0.12
C LYS A 69 -0.88 0.22 1.58
N TYR A 70 -0.93 -1.04 1.99
CA TYR A 70 -0.70 -1.43 3.38
C TYR A 70 0.76 -1.28 3.85
N ASN A 71 1.71 -1.17 2.91
CA ASN A 71 3.12 -0.93 3.23
C ASN A 71 3.49 0.56 3.18
N MET A 72 2.64 1.43 2.62
CA MET A 72 2.98 2.82 2.37
C MET A 72 3.26 3.59 3.66
N GLN A 73 2.52 3.31 4.74
CA GLN A 73 2.76 3.96 6.03
C GLN A 73 4.14 3.60 6.60
N ALA A 74 4.57 2.34 6.48
CA ALA A 74 5.90 1.92 6.89
C ALA A 74 7.00 2.61 6.04
N HIS A 75 6.82 2.65 4.72
CA HIS A 75 7.71 3.40 3.83
C HIS A 75 7.85 4.87 4.23
N LEU A 76 6.73 5.54 4.53
CA LEU A 76 6.75 6.93 4.96
C LEU A 76 7.49 7.11 6.29
N CYS A 77 7.33 6.21 7.25
CA CYS A 77 8.10 6.26 8.49
C CYS A 77 9.61 6.08 8.26
N ASP A 78 10.00 5.18 7.36
CA ASP A 78 11.40 4.82 7.12
C ASP A 78 12.16 5.84 6.25
N ALA A 79 11.52 6.31 5.18
CA ALA A 79 12.14 7.14 4.16
C ALA A 79 11.75 8.63 4.28
N HIS A 80 10.61 8.92 4.90
CA HIS A 80 10.04 10.27 4.97
C HIS A 80 9.43 10.59 6.35
N PRO A 81 10.19 10.45 7.47
CA PRO A 81 9.64 10.51 8.83
C PRO A 81 8.87 11.81 9.16
N ASN A 82 9.19 12.91 8.48
CA ASN A 82 8.52 14.20 8.64
C ASN A 82 7.61 14.59 7.46
N TRP A 83 7.17 13.63 6.65
CA TRP A 83 6.49 13.92 5.38
C TRP A 83 5.27 14.83 5.55
N LYS A 84 4.51 14.70 6.64
CA LYS A 84 3.34 15.53 6.93
C LYS A 84 3.68 17.02 7.08
N LEU A 85 4.91 17.34 7.48
CA LEU A 85 5.42 18.72 7.57
C LEU A 85 6.08 19.17 6.26
N THR A 86 6.49 18.23 5.41
CA THR A 86 7.22 18.50 4.17
C THR A 86 6.31 18.70 2.95
N VAL A 87 5.18 17.99 2.88
CA VAL A 87 4.24 18.13 1.76
C VAL A 87 3.27 19.28 1.97
N SER A 88 2.84 19.91 0.87
CA SER A 88 1.75 20.89 0.92
C SER A 88 0.43 20.25 1.34
N ASP A 89 -0.48 21.05 1.90
CA ASP A 89 -1.80 20.58 2.31
C ASP A 89 -2.61 19.98 1.15
N GLN A 90 -2.44 20.51 -0.06
CA GLN A 90 -3.10 20.00 -1.26
C GLN A 90 -2.63 18.59 -1.62
N VAL A 91 -1.31 18.36 -1.61
CA VAL A 91 -0.73 17.04 -1.88
C VAL A 91 -1.16 16.05 -0.80
N ARG A 92 -1.14 16.48 0.47
CA ARG A 92 -1.57 15.68 1.62
C ARG A 92 -3.03 15.26 1.51
N ALA A 93 -3.93 16.20 1.19
CA ALA A 93 -5.36 15.96 1.07
C ALA A 93 -5.71 14.93 -0.03
N VAL A 94 -4.90 14.81 -1.07
CA VAL A 94 -5.08 13.83 -2.15
C VAL A 94 -4.39 12.49 -1.82
N PHE A 95 -3.21 12.53 -1.20
CA PHE A 95 -2.39 11.34 -0.97
C PHE A 95 -2.84 10.54 0.25
N GLU A 96 -3.13 11.19 1.37
CA GLU A 96 -3.46 10.54 2.64
C GLU A 96 -4.67 9.58 2.51
N PRO A 97 -5.79 9.96 1.87
CA PRO A 97 -6.93 9.05 1.69
C PRO A 97 -6.62 7.80 0.87
N ARG A 98 -5.60 7.83 0.00
CA ARG A 98 -5.22 6.68 -0.84
C ARG A 98 -4.44 5.62 -0.06
N ILE A 99 -3.84 6.01 1.07
CA ILE A 99 -2.95 5.16 1.87
C ILE A 99 -3.58 4.79 3.22
N THR A 100 -4.62 5.52 3.65
CA THR A 100 -5.37 5.20 4.87
C THR A 100 -6.13 3.88 4.76
N ILE A 101 -5.86 2.96 5.69
CA ILE A 101 -6.67 1.77 5.93
C ILE A 101 -7.75 2.15 6.95
N THR A 102 -9.03 2.04 6.58
CA THR A 102 -10.12 2.45 7.49
C THR A 102 -10.40 1.36 8.52
N ARG A 103 -10.94 1.73 9.68
CA ARG A 103 -11.41 0.73 10.68
C ARG A 103 -12.48 -0.20 10.11
N SER A 104 -13.32 0.28 9.21
CA SER A 104 -14.30 -0.56 8.51
C SER A 104 -13.63 -1.61 7.61
N GLU A 105 -12.56 -1.23 6.92
CA GLU A 105 -11.75 -2.13 6.08
C GLU A 105 -11.06 -3.20 6.93
N GLU A 106 -10.40 -2.80 8.03
CA GLU A 106 -9.74 -3.71 8.96
C GLU A 106 -10.72 -4.72 9.58
N ARG A 107 -11.88 -4.26 10.06
CA ARG A 107 -12.91 -5.14 10.61
C ARG A 107 -13.44 -6.12 9.58
N ALA A 108 -13.68 -5.66 8.36
CA ALA A 108 -14.14 -6.53 7.28
C ALA A 108 -13.07 -7.55 6.83
N LEU A 109 -11.79 -7.27 7.09
CA LEU A 109 -10.67 -8.19 6.92
C LEU A 109 -10.44 -9.11 8.14
N GLY A 110 -11.23 -8.97 9.21
CA GLY A 110 -11.09 -9.77 10.43
C GLY A 110 -9.93 -9.35 11.33
N VAL A 111 -9.37 -8.15 11.16
CA VAL A 111 -8.36 -7.61 12.07
C VAL A 111 -9.04 -7.29 13.41
N PRO A 112 -8.56 -7.85 14.53
CA PRO A 112 -9.16 -7.61 15.84
C PRO A 112 -8.99 -6.15 16.26
N ASP A 113 -9.98 -5.61 16.97
CA ASP A 113 -9.81 -4.34 17.65
C ASP A 113 -8.68 -4.48 18.68
N MET A 114 -7.69 -3.58 18.65
CA MET A 114 -6.66 -3.57 19.69
C MET A 114 -7.33 -3.34 21.05
N PRO A 115 -6.96 -4.11 22.10
CA PRO A 115 -7.47 -3.85 23.44
C PRO A 115 -7.07 -2.42 23.86
N PRO A 116 -7.92 -1.72 24.64
CA PRO A 116 -7.56 -0.41 25.17
C PRO A 116 -6.29 -0.54 26.03
N THR A 117 -5.28 0.27 25.69
CA THR A 117 -4.05 0.46 26.47
C THR A 117 -4.30 1.22 27.75
#